data_AF-A0A369WB74-F1
#
_entry.id   AF-A0A369WB74-F1
#
_cell.length_a   1.000
_cell.length_b   1.000
_cell.length_c   1.000
_cell.angle_alpha   90.00
_cell.angle_beta   90.00
_cell.angle_gamma   90.00
#
_symmetry.space_group_name_H-M   'P 1'
#
loop_
_entity.id
_entity.type
_entity.pdbx_description
1 polymer ?
#
loop_
_entity_poly.entity_id
_entity_poly.type
_entity_poly.pdbx_seq_one_letter_code
_entity_poly.pdbx_strand_id
1 'polypeptide(L)'
;MKPKITPRDKEIKLGADEFIVSKTDTKGKITYANRVFMQIAGYPEDQLLGIQHNIIRHPDMPRGVFKYIWDELKQGHEVFGYVKNLTSDGSYYWVFANITCDYNDSGELVGYYSVRRRPSQKAIDTIVPVYKKMLEIERASRTSEACEKSLAYLVSVLEELGLGYEELILSLDEGE
;
A
#
# COMPACT_ATOMS: atom_id res chain seq x y z
N MET A 1 -0.66 20.11 -2.81
CA MET A 1 -1.89 19.55 -3.41
C MET A 1 -1.48 18.32 -4.22
N LYS A 2 -2.19 17.18 -4.15
CA LYS A 2 -1.83 15.99 -4.94
C LYS A 2 -1.98 16.31 -6.44
N PRO A 3 -0.96 16.10 -7.28
CA PRO A 3 -1.08 16.34 -8.72
C PRO A 3 -2.17 15.44 -9.32
N LYS A 4 -2.93 15.99 -10.27
CA LYS A 4 -3.93 15.22 -11.01
C LYS A 4 -3.22 14.41 -12.09
N ILE A 5 -2.89 13.17 -11.75
CA ILE A 5 -2.22 12.22 -12.66
C ILE A 5 -3.27 11.31 -13.26
N THR A 6 -3.24 11.15 -14.58
CA THR A 6 -4.07 10.18 -15.30
C THR A 6 -3.34 8.83 -15.34
N PRO A 7 -3.90 7.76 -14.75
CA PRO A 7 -3.27 6.44 -14.82
C PRO A 7 -3.12 5.95 -16.26
N ARG A 8 -1.96 5.34 -16.54
CA ARG A 8 -1.62 4.65 -17.78
C ARG A 8 -1.48 3.17 -17.47
N ASP A 9 -1.94 2.32 -18.38
CA ASP A 9 -1.77 0.87 -18.24
C ASP A 9 -0.36 0.44 -18.67
N LYS A 10 0.63 0.89 -17.90
CA LYS A 10 2.04 0.53 -18.09
C LYS A 10 2.66 0.25 -16.73
N GLU A 11 2.95 -1.02 -16.49
CA GLU A 11 3.65 -1.49 -15.29
C GLU A 11 5.15 -1.20 -15.38
N ILE A 12 5.71 -0.69 -14.28
CA ILE A 12 7.14 -0.63 -13.99
C ILE A 12 7.41 -1.68 -12.92
N LYS A 13 8.34 -2.60 -13.19
CA LYS A 13 8.72 -3.65 -12.24
C LYS A 13 10.00 -3.23 -11.52
N LEU A 14 10.00 -3.36 -10.20
CA LEU A 14 11.21 -3.27 -9.40
C LEU A 14 12.17 -4.40 -9.83
N GLY A 15 13.48 -4.14 -9.76
CA GLY A 15 14.51 -5.18 -9.84
C GLY A 15 14.36 -6.20 -8.71
N ALA A 16 14.89 -7.40 -8.90
CA ALA A 16 14.83 -8.47 -7.89
C ALA A 16 15.53 -8.08 -6.58
N ASP A 17 16.65 -7.36 -6.69
CA ASP A 17 17.46 -6.89 -5.56
C ASP A 17 17.13 -5.45 -5.13
N GLU A 18 16.09 -4.84 -5.72
CA GLU A 18 15.72 -3.47 -5.42
C GLU A 18 14.72 -3.38 -4.27
N PHE A 19 15.04 -2.54 -3.30
CA PHE A 19 14.16 -2.22 -2.18
C PHE A 19 13.79 -0.75 -2.18
N ILE A 20 12.50 -0.48 -2.07
CA ILE A 20 11.98 0.86 -1.81
C ILE A 20 11.87 1.03 -0.29
N VAL A 21 12.48 2.09 0.24
CA VAL A 21 12.45 2.42 1.66
C VAL A 21 11.93 3.83 1.85
N SER A 22 10.99 4.00 2.77
CA SER A 22 10.48 5.32 3.17
C SER A 22 10.15 5.40 4.64
N LYS A 23 10.26 6.60 5.20
CA LYS A 23 9.68 6.96 6.49
C LYS A 23 8.65 8.06 6.32
N THR A 24 7.67 8.09 7.20
CA THR A 24 6.73 9.21 7.34
C THR A 24 6.72 9.73 8.76
N ASP A 25 6.19 10.94 8.97
CA ASP A 25 5.72 11.37 10.28
C ASP A 25 4.42 10.64 10.68
N THR A 26 3.91 10.91 11.90
CA THR A 26 2.64 10.35 12.40
C THR A 26 1.40 10.80 11.62
N LYS A 27 1.53 11.79 10.74
CA LYS A 27 0.47 12.31 9.87
C LYS A 27 0.57 11.77 8.44
N GLY A 28 1.52 10.88 8.15
CA GLY A 28 1.73 10.26 6.85
C GLY A 28 2.55 11.08 5.85
N LYS A 29 3.16 12.19 6.27
CA LYS A 29 4.05 12.97 5.39
C LYS A 29 5.41 12.31 5.31
N ILE A 30 5.94 12.15 4.10
CA ILE A 30 7.22 11.50 3.87
C ILE A 30 8.34 12.34 4.49
N THR A 31 9.10 11.74 5.41
CA THR A 31 10.28 12.33 6.06
C THR A 31 11.58 11.79 5.49
N TYR A 32 11.52 10.61 4.85
CA TYR A 32 12.64 10.00 4.16
C TYR A 32 12.16 9.14 2.99
N ALA A 33 12.91 9.15 1.90
CA ALA A 33 12.74 8.28 0.74
C ALA A 33 14.11 7.92 0.18
N ASN A 34 14.37 6.63 -0.06
CA ASN A 34 15.61 6.22 -0.70
C ASN A 34 15.61 6.52 -2.22
N ARG A 35 16.79 6.43 -2.85
CA ARG A 35 16.94 6.71 -4.28
C ARG A 35 16.07 5.82 -5.17
N VAL A 36 15.93 4.54 -4.81
CA VAL A 36 15.07 3.60 -5.55
C VAL A 36 13.61 4.08 -5.54
N PHE A 37 13.11 4.55 -4.39
CA PHE A 37 11.76 5.12 -4.31
C PHE A 37 11.59 6.30 -5.27
N MET A 38 12.51 7.26 -5.21
CA MET A 38 12.48 8.46 -6.08
C MET A 38 12.51 8.09 -7.57
N GLN A 39 13.37 7.15 -7.95
CA GLN A 39 13.52 6.68 -9.33
C GLN A 39 12.27 5.96 -9.84
N ILE A 40 11.77 4.97 -9.10
CA ILE A 40 10.59 4.19 -9.51
C ILE A 40 9.33 5.05 -9.51
N ALA A 41 9.12 5.89 -8.49
CA ALA A 41 7.96 6.76 -8.42
C ALA A 41 8.04 7.96 -9.38
N GLY A 42 9.23 8.27 -9.90
CA GLY A 42 9.45 9.40 -10.81
C GLY A 42 9.35 10.77 -10.14
N TYR A 43 9.64 10.86 -8.83
CA TYR A 43 9.64 12.12 -8.09
C TYR A 43 11.05 12.49 -7.65
N PRO A 44 11.51 13.73 -7.91
CA PRO A 44 12.69 14.26 -7.23
C PRO A 44 12.41 14.50 -5.74
N GLU A 45 13.48 14.57 -4.95
CA GLU A 45 13.42 14.67 -3.48
C GLU A 45 12.56 15.85 -3.00
N ASP A 46 12.73 17.01 -3.61
CA ASP A 46 12.02 18.26 -3.29
C ASP A 46 10.50 18.19 -3.54
N GLN A 47 10.05 17.25 -4.39
CA GLN A 47 8.64 16.99 -4.65
C GLN A 47 8.07 15.82 -3.85
N LEU A 48 8.92 15.08 -3.13
CA LEU A 48 8.54 13.89 -2.38
C LEU A 48 8.57 14.12 -0.86
N LEU A 49 9.61 14.78 -0.35
CA LEU A 49 9.74 15.07 1.08
C LEU A 49 8.71 16.11 1.55
N GLY A 50 8.15 15.87 2.73
CA GLY A 50 7.09 16.69 3.33
C GLY A 50 5.71 16.50 2.69
N ILE A 51 5.60 15.71 1.62
CA ILE A 51 4.35 15.42 0.93
C ILE A 51 3.68 14.19 1.53
N GLN A 52 2.35 14.17 1.52
CA GLN A 52 1.58 13.02 1.97
C GLN A 52 1.89 11.77 1.13
N HIS A 53 2.17 10.65 1.79
CA HIS A 53 2.56 9.39 1.11
C HIS A 53 1.48 8.90 0.12
N ASN A 54 0.22 9.35 0.26
CA ASN A 54 -0.84 9.05 -0.68
C ASN A 54 -0.66 9.67 -2.09
N ILE A 55 0.39 10.46 -2.33
CA ILE A 55 0.76 10.99 -3.65
C ILE A 55 0.90 9.87 -4.68
N ILE A 56 1.52 8.74 -4.30
CA ILE A 56 1.69 7.55 -5.15
C ILE A 56 0.49 6.58 -5.09
N ARG A 57 -0.60 6.91 -4.39
CA ARG A 57 -1.73 5.97 -4.29
C ARG A 57 -2.42 5.80 -5.64
N HIS A 58 -2.47 4.56 -6.13
CA HIS A 58 -3.21 4.19 -7.34
C HIS A 58 -4.73 4.15 -7.06
N PRO A 59 -5.60 4.60 -7.99
CA PRO A 59 -7.06 4.54 -7.82
C PRO A 59 -7.64 3.12 -7.79
N ASP A 60 -6.89 2.12 -8.30
CA ASP A 60 -7.25 0.70 -8.20
C ASP A 60 -6.91 0.07 -6.84
N MET A 61 -6.49 0.86 -5.85
CA MET A 61 -6.37 0.35 -4.49
C MET A 61 -7.63 0.68 -3.69
N PRO A 62 -8.35 -0.34 -3.16
CA PRO A 62 -9.56 -0.11 -2.37
C PRO A 62 -9.26 0.67 -1.09
N ARG A 63 -10.19 1.54 -0.69
CA ARG A 63 -10.12 2.28 0.58
C ARG A 63 -10.12 1.33 1.78
N GLY A 64 -10.88 0.24 1.70
CA GLY A 64 -10.98 -0.78 2.76
C GLY A 64 -9.63 -1.40 3.13
N VAL A 65 -8.76 -1.70 2.14
CA VAL A 65 -7.40 -2.24 2.39
C VAL A 65 -6.58 -1.28 3.26
N PHE A 66 -6.61 0.00 2.92
CA PHE A 66 -5.87 0.99 3.70
C PHE A 66 -6.48 1.26 5.06
N LYS A 67 -7.81 1.13 5.21
CA LYS A 67 -8.45 1.18 6.52
C LYS A 67 -7.89 0.06 7.41
N TYR A 68 -7.84 -1.18 6.91
CA TYR A 68 -7.22 -2.30 7.62
C TYR A 68 -5.79 -1.97 8.05
N ILE A 69 -4.93 -1.55 7.11
CA ILE A 69 -3.54 -1.16 7.40
C ILE A 69 -3.47 -0.13 8.53
N TRP A 70 -4.28 0.94 8.47
CA TRP A 70 -4.24 1.98 9.49
C TRP A 70 -4.79 1.53 10.84
N ASP A 71 -5.78 0.64 10.85
CA ASP A 71 -6.37 0.14 12.09
C ASP A 71 -5.40 -0.80 12.81
N GLU A 72 -4.61 -1.62 12.08
CA GLU A 72 -3.53 -2.43 12.65
C GLU A 72 -2.35 -1.58 13.14
N LEU A 73 -1.87 -0.62 12.34
CA LEU A 73 -0.76 0.26 12.74
C LEU A 73 -1.09 1.08 13.99
N LYS A 74 -2.35 1.50 14.17
CA LYS A 74 -2.78 2.21 15.40
C LYS A 74 -2.77 1.32 16.64
N GLN A 75 -2.90 0.00 16.46
CA GLN A 75 -2.76 -0.98 17.54
C GLN A 75 -1.29 -1.32 17.82
N GLY A 76 -0.36 -0.80 17.02
CA GLY A 76 1.07 -1.07 17.14
C GLY A 76 1.51 -2.35 16.43
N HIS A 77 0.63 -2.95 15.63
CA HIS A 77 0.95 -4.15 14.84
C HIS A 77 1.65 -3.75 13.53
N GLU A 78 2.61 -4.57 13.09
CA GLU A 78 3.13 -4.46 11.74
C GLU A 78 2.12 -4.97 10.71
N VAL A 79 2.26 -4.52 9.47
CA VAL A 79 1.34 -4.90 8.39
C VAL A 79 2.08 -5.24 7.13
N PHE A 80 1.74 -6.39 6.55
CA PHE A 80 2.15 -6.78 5.22
C PHE A 80 1.04 -6.52 4.19
N GLY A 81 1.37 -6.24 2.94
CA GLY A 81 0.35 -6.10 1.90
C GLY A 81 0.87 -5.89 0.50
N TYR A 82 0.06 -6.29 -0.49
CA TYR A 82 0.31 -6.00 -1.89
C TYR A 82 -0.30 -4.66 -2.28
N VAL A 83 0.52 -3.71 -2.71
CA VAL A 83 0.06 -2.34 -2.97
C VAL A 83 0.41 -1.93 -4.39
N LYS A 84 -0.62 -1.53 -5.15
CA LYS A 84 -0.46 -0.86 -6.45
C LYS A 84 -0.22 0.62 -6.23
N ASN A 85 0.88 1.13 -6.75
CA ASN A 85 1.27 2.52 -6.67
C ASN A 85 1.34 3.16 -8.05
N LEU A 86 1.16 4.47 -8.10
CA LEU A 86 1.21 5.32 -9.27
C LEU A 86 2.53 6.08 -9.27
N THR A 87 3.13 6.20 -10.44
CA THR A 87 4.29 7.06 -10.69
C THR A 87 3.84 8.45 -11.12
N SER A 88 4.74 9.43 -11.09
CA SER A 88 4.48 10.82 -11.46
C SER A 88 4.00 10.98 -12.91
N ASP A 89 4.35 10.06 -13.80
CA ASP A 89 3.97 10.07 -15.22
C ASP A 89 2.70 9.28 -15.54
N GLY A 90 2.09 8.67 -14.52
CA GLY A 90 0.86 7.89 -14.63
C GLY A 90 1.05 6.39 -14.85
N SER A 91 2.27 5.88 -15.09
CA SER A 91 2.55 4.44 -14.98
C SER A 91 2.31 3.91 -13.56
N TYR A 92 2.27 2.60 -13.38
CA TYR A 92 2.08 1.98 -12.06
C TYR A 92 3.16 0.96 -11.75
N TYR A 93 3.27 0.59 -10.46
CA TYR A 93 4.14 -0.49 -10.00
C TYR A 93 3.48 -1.19 -8.81
N TRP A 94 3.70 -2.50 -8.71
CA TRP A 94 3.27 -3.30 -7.58
C TRP A 94 4.42 -3.52 -6.60
N VAL A 95 4.09 -3.52 -5.31
CA VAL A 95 5.03 -3.86 -4.23
C VAL A 95 4.39 -4.84 -3.27
N PHE A 96 5.20 -5.72 -2.71
CA PHE A 96 4.96 -6.33 -1.41
C PHE A 96 5.55 -5.40 -0.36
N ALA A 97 4.70 -4.85 0.51
CA ALA A 97 5.06 -3.87 1.53
C ALA A 97 5.02 -4.49 2.92
N ASN A 98 6.04 -4.21 3.72
CA ASN A 98 6.01 -4.29 5.18
C ASN A 98 5.96 -2.86 5.73
N ILE A 99 5.11 -2.63 6.73
CA ILE A 99 4.91 -1.32 7.37
C ILE A 99 4.92 -1.52 8.88
N THR A 100 5.75 -0.74 9.57
CA THR A 100 5.89 -0.78 11.02
C THR A 100 5.77 0.62 11.62
N CYS A 101 5.42 0.68 12.91
CA CYS A 101 5.53 1.91 13.70
C CYS A 101 7.01 2.27 13.94
N ASP A 102 7.35 3.54 13.75
CA ASP A 102 8.69 4.09 14.03
C ASP A 102 8.65 4.82 15.38
N TYR A 103 9.45 4.35 16.34
CA TYR A 103 9.53 4.89 17.70
C TYR A 103 10.90 5.54 17.94
N ASN A 104 10.93 6.65 18.67
CA ASN A 104 12.20 7.24 19.13
C ASN A 104 12.79 6.48 20.34
N ASP A 105 13.97 6.89 20.78
CA ASP A 105 14.67 6.30 21.93
C ASP A 105 13.86 6.39 23.25
N SER A 106 12.90 7.30 23.33
CA SER A 106 11.98 7.45 24.47
C SER A 106 10.73 6.56 24.38
N GLY A 107 10.58 5.76 23.32
CA GLY A 107 9.42 4.92 23.06
C GLY A 107 8.19 5.66 22.51
N GLU A 108 8.35 6.91 22.06
CA GLU A 108 7.26 7.70 21.49
C GLU A 108 7.12 7.43 20.00
N LEU A 109 5.88 7.25 19.52
CA LEU A 109 5.60 7.08 18.09
C LEU A 109 5.95 8.36 17.33
N VAL A 110 6.96 8.29 16.47
CA VAL A 110 7.40 9.41 15.62
C VAL A 110 6.93 9.28 14.19
N GLY A 111 6.47 8.10 13.78
CA GLY A 111 5.90 7.90 12.46
C GLY A 111 5.81 6.45 12.04
N TYR A 112 6.02 6.21 10.75
CA TYR A 112 5.90 4.88 10.15
C TYR A 112 7.07 4.61 9.22
N TYR A 113 7.57 3.38 9.25
CA TYR A 113 8.63 2.89 8.39
C TYR A 113 8.07 1.85 7.43
N SER A 114 8.49 1.89 6.16
CA SER A 114 8.07 0.88 5.19
C SER A 114 9.22 0.43 4.31
N VAL A 115 9.35 -0.89 4.19
CA VAL A 115 10.22 -1.58 3.24
C VAL A 115 9.34 -2.28 2.22
N ARG A 116 9.69 -2.13 0.95
CA ARG A 116 8.91 -2.60 -0.19
C ARG A 116 9.82 -3.30 -1.18
N ARG A 117 9.40 -4.48 -1.62
CA ARG A 117 10.09 -5.24 -2.67
C ARG A 117 9.13 -5.64 -3.78
N ARG A 118 9.68 -6.17 -4.87
CA ARG A 118 8.88 -6.74 -5.96
C ARG A 118 8.03 -7.92 -5.44
N PRO A 119 6.72 -7.98 -5.74
CA PRO A 119 5.89 -9.14 -5.47
C PRO A 119 5.97 -10.17 -6.60
N SER A 120 5.65 -11.43 -6.29
CA SER A 120 5.50 -12.48 -7.30
C SER A 120 4.27 -12.20 -8.18
N GLN A 121 4.31 -12.61 -9.46
CA GLN A 121 3.17 -12.43 -10.35
C GLN A 121 1.95 -13.22 -9.86
N LYS A 122 2.19 -14.42 -9.30
CA LYS A 122 1.15 -15.28 -8.71
C LYS A 122 0.40 -14.56 -7.59
N ALA A 123 1.11 -13.90 -6.68
CA ALA A 123 0.47 -13.13 -5.60
C ALA A 123 -0.43 -12.01 -6.15
N ILE A 124 0.04 -11.29 -7.17
CA ILE A 124 -0.73 -10.24 -7.84
C ILE A 124 -1.99 -10.82 -8.49
N ASP A 125 -1.86 -11.93 -9.21
CA ASP A 125 -2.99 -12.58 -9.89
C ASP A 125 -4.04 -13.08 -8.89
N THR A 126 -3.63 -13.48 -7.68
CA THR A 126 -4.54 -13.85 -6.59
C THR A 126 -5.24 -12.65 -5.95
N ILE A 127 -4.52 -11.55 -5.69
CA ILE A 127 -5.09 -10.42 -4.92
C ILE A 127 -5.93 -9.46 -5.78
N VAL A 128 -5.61 -9.33 -7.07
CA VAL A 128 -6.29 -8.39 -7.98
C VAL A 128 -7.80 -8.63 -8.07
N PRO A 129 -8.31 -9.87 -8.20
CA PRO A 129 -9.74 -10.15 -8.17
C PRO A 129 -10.44 -9.65 -6.90
N VAL A 130 -9.81 -9.85 -5.73
CA VAL A 130 -10.34 -9.38 -4.43
C VAL A 130 -10.44 -7.85 -4.44
N TYR A 131 -9.38 -7.16 -4.86
CA TYR A 131 -9.38 -5.69 -4.92
C TYR A 131 -10.39 -5.13 -5.93
N LYS A 132 -10.54 -5.78 -7.09
CA LYS A 132 -11.58 -5.40 -8.06
C LYS A 132 -12.97 -5.49 -7.44
N LYS A 133 -13.26 -6.56 -6.70
CA LYS A 133 -14.57 -6.72 -6.05
C LYS A 133 -14.79 -5.71 -4.94
N MET A 134 -13.77 -5.41 -4.14
CA MET A 134 -13.81 -4.33 -3.16
C MET A 134 -14.13 -2.98 -3.82
N LEU A 135 -13.50 -2.65 -4.94
CA LEU A 135 -13.76 -1.40 -5.68
C LEU A 135 -15.17 -1.34 -6.27
N GLU A 136 -15.70 -2.46 -6.77
CA GLU A 136 -17.10 -2.54 -7.21
C GLU A 136 -18.06 -2.21 -6.07
N ILE A 137 -17.82 -2.77 -4.88
CA ILE A 137 -18.59 -2.48 -3.67
C ILE A 137 -18.49 -1.00 -3.31
N GLU A 138 -17.30 -0.40 -3.37
CA GLU A 138 -17.11 1.02 -3.09
C GLU A 138 -17.89 1.91 -4.06
N ARG A 139 -17.89 1.58 -5.35
CA ARG A 139 -18.62 2.34 -6.40
C ARG A 139 -20.14 2.19 -6.28
N ALA A 140 -20.61 1.02 -5.85
CA ALA A 140 -22.04 0.76 -5.65
C ALA A 140 -22.57 1.31 -4.31
N SER A 141 -21.67 1.74 -3.41
CA SER A 141 -22.03 2.21 -2.07
C SER A 141 -22.09 3.74 -1.99
N ARG A 142 -22.81 4.24 -0.97
CA ARG A 142 -22.70 5.65 -0.58
C ARG A 142 -21.27 5.92 -0.09
N THR A 143 -20.74 7.10 -0.38
CA THR A 143 -19.35 7.49 -0.04
C THR A 143 -18.97 7.27 1.43
N SER A 144 -19.93 7.49 2.34
CA SER A 144 -19.77 7.31 3.79
C SER A 144 -19.65 5.84 4.24
N GLU A 145 -20.22 4.91 3.47
CA GLU A 145 -20.27 3.48 3.81
C GLU A 145 -19.28 2.64 2.98
N ALA A 146 -18.85 3.16 1.82
CA ALA A 146 -18.03 2.46 0.86
C ALA A 146 -16.80 1.78 1.47
N CYS A 147 -16.08 2.48 2.35
CA CYS A 147 -14.87 1.97 2.97
C CYS A 147 -15.14 0.80 3.93
N GLU A 148 -16.20 0.89 4.73
CA GLU A 148 -16.57 -0.15 5.70
C GLU A 148 -17.11 -1.38 4.98
N LYS A 149 -17.95 -1.18 3.95
CA LYS A 149 -18.49 -2.29 3.14
C LYS A 149 -17.41 -3.03 2.36
N SER A 150 -16.42 -2.32 1.81
CA SER A 150 -15.34 -2.97 1.09
C SER A 150 -14.40 -3.71 2.03
N LEU A 151 -14.12 -3.18 3.22
CA LEU A 151 -13.40 -3.90 4.27
C LEU A 151 -14.16 -5.15 4.74
N ALA A 152 -15.47 -5.05 4.96
CA ALA A 152 -16.30 -6.19 5.36
C ALA A 152 -16.25 -7.34 4.35
N TYR A 153 -16.19 -7.02 3.05
CA TYR A 153 -15.98 -8.03 2.01
C TYR A 153 -14.60 -8.68 2.07
N LEU A 154 -13.53 -7.91 2.34
CA LEU A 154 -12.22 -8.51 2.56
C LEU A 154 -12.26 -9.47 3.75
N VAL A 155 -12.90 -9.08 4.85
CA VAL A 155 -13.08 -9.94 6.03
C VAL A 155 -13.85 -11.21 5.67
N SER A 156 -14.93 -11.14 4.89
CA SER A 156 -15.67 -12.34 4.49
C SER A 156 -14.83 -13.30 3.62
N VAL A 157 -13.99 -12.75 2.73
CA VAL A 157 -13.05 -13.58 1.94
C VAL A 157 -12.05 -14.30 2.85
N LEU A 158 -11.54 -13.61 3.88
CA LEU A 158 -10.63 -14.21 4.87
C LEU A 158 -11.32 -15.32 5.67
N GLU A 159 -12.56 -15.10 6.10
CA GLU A 159 -13.38 -16.09 6.80
C GLU A 159 -13.65 -17.33 5.94
N GLU A 160 -13.97 -17.16 4.65
CA GLU A 160 -14.16 -18.27 3.70
C GLU A 160 -12.89 -19.10 3.50
N LEU A 161 -11.72 -18.45 3.53
CA LEU A 161 -10.42 -19.11 3.44
C LEU A 161 -9.96 -19.71 4.77
N GLY A 162 -10.58 -19.33 5.89
CA GLY A 162 -10.15 -19.71 7.23
C GLY A 162 -8.78 -19.16 7.61
N LEU A 163 -8.41 -17.99 7.07
CA LEU A 163 -7.09 -17.36 7.25
C LEU A 163 -7.22 -15.96 7.84
N GLY A 164 -6.22 -15.54 8.62
CA GLY A 164 -5.99 -14.14 8.90
C GLY A 164 -5.51 -13.36 7.68
N TYR A 165 -5.66 -12.03 7.68
CA TYR A 165 -5.17 -11.20 6.57
C TYR A 165 -3.65 -11.36 6.37
N GLU A 166 -2.88 -11.30 7.46
CA GLU A 166 -1.44 -11.46 7.42
C GLU A 166 -1.04 -12.85 6.88
N GLU A 167 -1.69 -13.92 7.35
CA GLU A 167 -1.48 -15.29 6.88
C GLU A 167 -1.73 -15.42 5.37
N LEU A 168 -2.83 -14.84 4.87
CA LEU A 168 -3.12 -14.79 3.45
C LEU A 168 -1.99 -14.07 2.69
N ILE A 169 -1.57 -12.91 3.16
CA ILE A 169 -0.59 -12.08 2.46
C ILE A 169 0.79 -12.76 2.42
N LEU A 170 1.24 -13.33 3.54
CA LEU A 170 2.53 -14.01 3.66
C LEU A 170 2.57 -15.32 2.87
N SER A 171 1.50 -16.12 2.90
CA SER A 171 1.45 -17.39 2.14
C SER A 171 1.57 -17.22 0.62
N LEU A 172 1.24 -16.03 0.10
CA LEU A 172 1.39 -15.68 -1.32
C LEU A 172 2.81 -15.26 -1.69
N ASP A 173 3.61 -14.84 -0.71
CA ASP A 173 5.00 -14.43 -0.90
C ASP A 173 5.96 -15.64 -0.85
N GLU A 174 5.71 -16.60 0.03
CA GLU A 174 6.54 -17.81 0.22
C GLU A 174 6.48 -18.82 -0.95
N GLY A 175 5.64 -18.58 -1.95
CA GLY A 175 5.31 -19.53 -3.01
C GLY A 175 6.08 -19.38 -4.34
N GLU A 176 7.33 -18.91 -4.31
CA GLU A 176 8.23 -18.90 -5.50
C GLU A 176 8.75 -20.29 -5.90
#